data_AF-A0A2W5VJG1-F1
#
_entry.id   AF-A0A2W5VJG1-F1
#
_cell.length_a   1.000
_cell.length_b   1.000
_cell.length_c   1.000
_cell.angle_alpha   90.00
_cell.angle_beta   90.00
_cell.angle_gamma   90.00
#
_symmetry.space_group_name_H-M   'P 1'
#
loop_
_entity.id
_entity.type
_entity.pdbx_description
1 polymer ?
#
loop_
_entity_poly.entity_id
_entity_poly.type
_entity_poly.pdbx_seq_one_letter_code
_entity_poly.pdbx_strand_id
1 'polypeptide(L)'
;MLFALVVFVVSAAPPEVFDCKARKCRASKQKGDVWKVTLPKVKRDDGVECREAPEEYWLVPKSGPAQLLLEVCNDGYGASGVGEDSIDITANGFKHSRYGGSAWRWTSATELAFSPLRVVSESESNFNATMPGFTKESSWNWDTFRGKQVDEVAKCRPDGSPDIDSEESVHIESSPVPVVLLSDAFRNGGWKTTSLGACSVPASFVTFGKQSGKNDASLSAIATFPEKAARELYLEVRDDAFVTEATKWTLADHVELWFASSAGAWDECVGTRGGVQFGVSLDGKVNVGFGEPNASALSVEVARADGVVRMKVLLTGLPDDFVGIVYSDSDDGKKQKALLATSQLKFASVPTFSGWKKFPRDIAACDVSDGALKPKNTRVFEPKTAVIE
;
A
#
# COMPACT_ATOMS: atom_id res chain seq x y z
N MET A 1 8.58 -27.53 -52.54
CA MET A 1 7.38 -26.68 -52.48
C MET A 1 7.31 -26.07 -51.09
N LEU A 2 7.73 -24.81 -50.95
CA LEU A 2 7.61 -24.02 -49.72
C LEU A 2 6.41 -23.10 -49.94
N PHE A 3 5.31 -23.30 -49.21
CA PHE A 3 4.22 -22.33 -49.19
C PHE A 3 4.57 -21.24 -48.17
N ALA A 4 4.93 -20.06 -48.68
CA ALA A 4 5.03 -18.85 -47.86
C ALA A 4 3.61 -18.41 -47.46
N LEU A 5 3.27 -18.58 -46.19
CA LEU A 5 2.03 -18.08 -45.62
C LEU A 5 2.16 -16.57 -45.46
N VAL A 6 1.66 -15.80 -46.43
CA VAL A 6 1.54 -14.34 -46.33
C VAL A 6 0.35 -14.04 -45.40
N VAL A 7 0.65 -13.70 -44.14
CA VAL A 7 -0.37 -13.19 -43.21
C VAL A 7 -0.66 -11.74 -43.60
N PHE A 8 -1.76 -11.51 -44.31
CA PHE A 8 -2.31 -10.16 -44.50
C PHE A 8 -2.86 -9.67 -43.16
N VAL A 9 -2.11 -8.81 -42.49
CA VAL A 9 -2.62 -8.05 -41.34
C VAL A 9 -3.58 -7.01 -41.89
N VAL A 10 -4.88 -7.32 -41.89
CA VAL A 10 -5.93 -6.34 -42.19
C VAL A 10 -5.94 -5.34 -41.04
N SER A 11 -5.29 -4.18 -41.24
CA SER A 11 -5.34 -3.08 -40.30
C SER A 11 -6.77 -2.55 -40.25
N ALA A 12 -7.49 -2.84 -39.17
CA ALA A 12 -8.81 -2.27 -38.94
C ALA A 12 -8.67 -0.74 -38.83
N ALA A 13 -9.54 0.01 -39.49
CA ALA A 13 -9.59 1.46 -39.34
C ALA A 13 -9.80 1.81 -37.85
N PRO A 14 -9.13 2.87 -37.34
CA PRO A 14 -9.28 3.25 -35.95
C PRO A 14 -10.73 3.70 -35.68
N PRO A 15 -11.33 3.30 -34.55
CA PRO A 15 -12.62 3.78 -34.10
C PRO A 15 -12.70 5.31 -34.12
N GLU A 16 -13.83 5.85 -34.58
CA GLU A 16 -14.05 7.30 -34.65
C GLU A 16 -13.92 8.00 -33.29
N VAL A 17 -14.20 7.26 -32.20
CA VAL A 17 -14.09 7.75 -30.81
C VAL A 17 -12.70 8.31 -30.47
N PHE A 18 -11.65 7.90 -31.19
CA PHE A 18 -10.30 8.41 -30.94
C PHE A 18 -10.03 9.75 -31.60
N ASP A 19 -10.79 10.17 -32.61
CA ASP A 19 -10.58 11.39 -33.41
C ASP A 19 -9.09 11.69 -33.70
N CYS A 20 -8.37 10.70 -34.23
CA CYS A 20 -6.94 10.86 -34.49
C CYS A 20 -6.61 11.92 -35.54
N LYS A 21 -7.59 12.37 -36.32
CA LYS A 21 -7.41 13.51 -37.23
C LYS A 21 -7.27 14.81 -36.44
N ALA A 22 -8.15 15.07 -35.47
CA ALA A 22 -8.04 16.26 -34.63
C ALA A 22 -6.88 16.15 -33.63
N ARG A 23 -6.75 15.00 -32.97
CA ARG A 23 -5.72 14.76 -31.93
C ARG A 23 -4.33 14.50 -32.49
N LYS A 24 -4.20 14.34 -33.81
CA LYS A 24 -2.96 13.94 -34.51
C LYS A 24 -2.35 12.66 -33.91
N CYS A 25 -3.18 11.72 -33.49
CA CYS A 25 -2.74 10.46 -32.88
C CYS A 25 -2.55 9.34 -33.91
N ARG A 26 -1.91 8.26 -33.46
CA ARG A 26 -1.90 6.98 -34.18
C ARG A 26 -2.56 5.94 -33.29
N ALA A 27 -3.58 5.26 -33.81
CA ALA A 27 -4.26 4.19 -33.09
C ALA A 27 -3.99 2.84 -33.74
N SER A 28 -3.75 1.81 -32.92
CA SER A 28 -3.50 0.44 -33.38
C SER A 28 -4.25 -0.54 -32.49
N LYS A 29 -4.92 -1.51 -33.15
CA LYS A 29 -5.63 -2.57 -32.44
C LYS A 29 -4.63 -3.52 -31.79
N GLN A 30 -4.85 -3.84 -30.53
CA GLN A 30 -4.09 -4.86 -29.79
C GLN A 30 -4.84 -6.20 -29.89
N LYS A 31 -4.95 -6.93 -28.78
CA LYS A 31 -5.71 -8.19 -28.70
C LYS A 31 -7.14 -7.92 -28.25
N GLY A 32 -8.09 -8.69 -28.80
CA GLY A 32 -9.51 -8.57 -28.46
C GLY A 32 -10.06 -7.19 -28.86
N ASP A 33 -10.70 -6.51 -27.93
CA ASP A 33 -11.31 -5.19 -28.11
C ASP A 33 -10.44 -4.05 -27.57
N VAL A 34 -9.18 -4.34 -27.25
CA VAL A 34 -8.24 -3.33 -26.73
C VAL A 34 -7.52 -2.64 -27.89
N TRP A 35 -7.40 -1.32 -27.77
CA TRP A 35 -6.69 -0.44 -28.69
C TRP A 35 -5.63 0.36 -27.96
N LYS A 36 -4.52 0.63 -28.64
CA LYS A 36 -3.46 1.53 -28.20
C LYS A 36 -3.54 2.81 -29.03
N VAL A 37 -3.52 3.97 -28.38
CA VAL A 37 -3.51 5.29 -29.02
C VAL A 37 -2.23 6.01 -28.61
N THR A 38 -1.33 6.23 -29.56
CA THR A 38 -0.10 7.02 -29.36
C THR A 38 -0.38 8.47 -29.72
N LEU A 39 -0.24 9.37 -28.75
CA LEU A 39 -0.43 10.81 -28.89
C LEU A 39 0.85 11.50 -29.39
N PRO A 40 0.76 12.68 -30.02
CA PRO A 40 1.96 13.49 -30.27
C PRO A 40 2.60 13.89 -28.93
N LYS A 41 3.91 14.16 -28.93
CA LYS A 41 4.56 14.78 -27.77
C LYS A 41 3.98 16.17 -27.56
N VAL A 42 3.48 16.44 -26.36
CA VAL A 42 2.96 17.76 -25.96
C VAL A 42 3.64 18.17 -24.65
N LYS A 43 3.96 19.45 -24.52
CA LYS A 43 4.31 20.05 -23.22
C LYS A 43 3.09 19.96 -22.32
N ARG A 44 3.20 19.29 -21.17
CA ARG A 44 2.18 19.35 -20.12
C ARG A 44 2.08 20.78 -19.56
N ASP A 45 0.95 21.11 -18.95
CA ASP A 45 0.67 22.43 -18.37
C ASP A 45 1.63 22.80 -17.21
N ASP A 46 2.29 21.80 -16.61
CA ASP A 46 3.36 21.96 -15.61
C ASP A 46 4.75 22.24 -16.22
N GLY A 47 4.84 22.32 -17.56
CA GLY A 47 6.09 22.53 -18.29
C GLY A 47 6.94 21.28 -18.51
N VAL A 48 6.51 20.10 -18.06
CA VAL A 48 7.24 18.84 -18.18
C VAL A 48 6.75 18.03 -19.38
N GLU A 49 7.55 17.95 -20.44
CA GLU A 49 7.26 17.06 -21.57
C GLU A 49 7.45 15.59 -21.18
N CYS A 50 6.49 14.73 -21.55
CA CYS A 50 6.76 13.28 -21.60
C CYS A 50 7.98 13.06 -22.51
N ARG A 51 8.97 12.32 -22.04
CA ARG A 51 10.18 12.05 -22.85
C ARG A 51 9.83 11.28 -24.11
N GLU A 52 8.90 10.33 -24.03
CA GLU A 52 8.31 9.68 -25.19
C GLU A 52 6.88 10.16 -25.44
N ALA A 53 6.34 9.80 -26.61
CA ALA A 53 4.96 10.07 -26.95
C ALA A 53 4.03 9.42 -25.91
N PRO A 54 3.06 10.16 -25.32
CA PRO A 54 2.10 9.56 -24.41
C PRO A 54 1.28 8.47 -25.11
N GLU A 55 0.91 7.44 -24.35
CA GLU A 55 0.16 6.30 -24.84
C GLU A 55 -1.10 6.10 -24.02
N GLU A 56 -2.23 5.88 -24.69
CA GLU A 56 -3.49 5.51 -24.06
C GLU A 56 -3.87 4.10 -24.47
N TYR A 57 -4.39 3.33 -23.53
CA TYR A 57 -4.98 2.01 -23.76
C TYR A 57 -6.49 2.11 -23.55
N TRP A 58 -7.25 1.68 -24.55
CA TRP A 58 -8.70 1.79 -24.58
C TRP A 58 -9.34 0.43 -24.78
N LEU A 59 -10.44 0.16 -24.07
CA LEU A 59 -11.35 -0.95 -24.37
C LEU A 59 -12.50 -0.42 -25.22
N VAL A 60 -12.63 -0.93 -26.44
CA VAL A 60 -13.66 -0.51 -27.41
C VAL A 60 -14.60 -1.69 -27.68
N PRO A 61 -15.63 -1.88 -26.84
CA PRO A 61 -16.56 -3.01 -27.00
C PRO A 61 -17.35 -2.90 -28.31
N LYS A 62 -17.89 -4.03 -28.78
CA LYS A 62 -18.79 -4.06 -29.96
C LYS A 62 -20.05 -3.21 -29.78
N SER A 63 -20.52 -3.11 -28.55
CA SER A 63 -21.70 -2.35 -28.14
C SER A 63 -21.37 -1.54 -26.90
N GLY A 64 -21.84 -0.29 -26.87
CA GLY A 64 -21.55 0.63 -25.78
C GLY A 64 -20.32 1.51 -26.04
N PRO A 65 -20.03 2.41 -25.10
CA PRO A 65 -18.97 3.40 -25.23
C PRO A 65 -17.57 2.82 -24.97
N ALA A 66 -16.57 3.38 -25.65
CA ALA A 66 -15.16 3.08 -25.39
C ALA A 66 -14.72 3.58 -24.01
N GLN A 67 -13.82 2.84 -23.37
CA GLN A 67 -13.33 3.09 -22.01
C GLN A 67 -11.83 3.31 -22.03
N LEU A 68 -11.36 4.37 -21.37
CA LEU A 68 -9.93 4.54 -21.12
C LEU A 68 -9.52 3.58 -20.00
N LEU A 69 -8.63 2.62 -20.31
CA LEU A 69 -8.09 1.67 -19.34
C LEU A 69 -6.91 2.29 -18.59
N LEU A 70 -5.99 2.91 -19.33
CA LEU A 70 -4.74 3.43 -18.82
C LEU A 70 -4.21 4.53 -19.73
N GLU A 71 -3.66 5.57 -19.13
CA GLU A 71 -2.82 6.56 -19.80
C GLU A 71 -1.40 6.44 -19.24
N VAL A 72 -0.42 6.41 -20.13
CA VAL A 72 0.99 6.23 -19.80
C VAL A 72 1.78 7.39 -20.41
N CYS A 73 2.46 8.13 -19.55
CA CYS A 73 3.49 9.07 -19.95
C CYS A 73 4.83 8.41 -19.64
N ASN A 74 5.62 8.10 -20.67
CA ASN A 74 6.97 7.63 -20.45
C ASN A 74 7.91 8.83 -20.24
N ASP A 75 8.09 9.22 -18.99
CA ASP A 75 9.04 10.25 -18.55
C ASP A 75 10.51 9.78 -18.61
N GLY A 76 10.75 8.62 -19.21
CA GLY A 76 12.03 7.96 -19.35
C GLY A 76 12.23 6.88 -18.30
N TYR A 77 12.84 5.77 -18.70
CA TYR A 77 13.23 4.68 -17.82
C TYR A 77 14.46 5.02 -16.94
N GLY A 78 14.51 6.25 -16.41
CA GLY A 78 15.66 6.81 -15.69
C GLY A 78 16.76 7.38 -16.59
N ALA A 79 17.97 7.49 -16.04
CA ALA A 79 19.15 8.06 -16.73
C ALA A 79 19.67 7.19 -17.87
N SER A 80 19.34 5.89 -17.87
CA SER A 80 19.76 4.92 -18.89
C SER A 80 18.93 4.97 -20.17
N GLY A 81 17.70 5.48 -20.12
CA GLY A 81 16.78 5.46 -21.26
C GLY A 81 16.39 4.05 -21.73
N VAL A 82 16.69 3.01 -20.95
CA VAL A 82 16.40 1.60 -21.26
C VAL A 82 15.28 1.10 -20.37
N GLY A 83 14.22 0.62 -20.99
CA GLY A 83 13.17 -0.10 -20.29
C GLY A 83 12.18 -0.72 -21.26
N GLU A 84 11.25 -1.45 -20.68
CA GLU A 84 10.35 -2.35 -21.39
C GLU A 84 8.95 -2.16 -20.82
N ASP A 85 8.01 -1.87 -21.71
CA ASP A 85 6.59 -1.87 -21.41
C ASP A 85 5.97 -3.11 -22.08
N SER A 86 5.17 -3.85 -21.33
CA SER A 86 4.49 -5.06 -21.79
C SER A 86 3.01 -5.00 -21.44
N ILE A 87 2.18 -5.53 -22.32
CA ILE A 87 0.75 -5.72 -22.10
C ILE A 87 0.41 -7.20 -22.19
N ASP A 88 -0.43 -7.66 -21.27
CA ASP A 88 -1.13 -8.93 -21.39
C ASP A 88 -2.63 -8.69 -21.37
N ILE A 89 -3.34 -9.31 -22.30
CA ILE A 89 -4.78 -9.14 -22.49
C ILE A 89 -5.41 -10.52 -22.51
N THR A 90 -6.32 -10.76 -21.57
CA THR A 90 -7.11 -11.98 -21.48
C THR A 90 -8.57 -11.70 -21.87
N ALA A 91 -9.44 -12.71 -21.74
CA ALA A 91 -10.87 -12.53 -22.04
C ALA A 91 -11.57 -11.54 -21.09
N ASN A 92 -11.09 -11.40 -19.85
CA ASN A 92 -11.70 -10.53 -18.83
C ASN A 92 -10.66 -9.69 -18.08
N GLY A 93 -9.50 -9.42 -18.69
CA GLY A 93 -8.46 -8.68 -17.99
C GLY A 93 -7.43 -8.02 -18.89
N PHE A 94 -6.81 -6.99 -18.34
CA PHE A 94 -5.73 -6.22 -18.91
C PHE A 94 -4.65 -6.05 -17.85
N LYS A 95 -3.42 -6.43 -18.16
CA LYS A 95 -2.26 -6.16 -17.32
C LYS A 95 -1.25 -5.34 -18.11
N HIS A 96 -0.84 -4.22 -17.55
CA HIS A 96 0.28 -3.43 -18.05
C HIS A 96 1.44 -3.56 -17.08
N SER A 97 2.63 -3.90 -17.57
CA SER A 97 3.84 -3.96 -16.76
C SER A 97 4.93 -3.12 -17.39
N ARG A 98 5.65 -2.37 -16.56
CA ARG A 98 6.77 -1.52 -16.96
C ARG A 98 8.01 -1.93 -16.20
N TYR A 99 9.15 -1.86 -16.86
CA TYR A 99 10.46 -2.12 -16.31
C TYR A 99 11.39 -0.99 -16.75
N GLY A 100 12.23 -0.49 -15.85
CA GLY A 100 13.19 0.56 -16.21
C GLY A 100 14.36 0.67 -15.25
N GLY A 101 15.23 1.63 -15.52
CA GLY A 101 16.36 1.98 -14.65
C GLY A 101 17.73 1.54 -15.16
N SER A 102 18.75 1.74 -14.35
CA SER A 102 20.17 1.48 -14.66
C SER A 102 20.80 0.54 -13.63
N ALA A 103 21.63 1.05 -12.71
CA ALA A 103 22.04 0.29 -11.53
C ALA A 103 20.84 0.10 -10.59
N TRP A 104 20.06 1.16 -10.38
CA TRP A 104 18.74 1.06 -9.78
C TRP A 104 17.72 0.73 -10.84
N ARG A 105 17.09 -0.44 -10.68
CA ARG A 105 16.01 -0.94 -11.51
C ARG A 105 14.69 -0.78 -10.77
N TRP A 106 13.64 -0.65 -11.53
CA TRP A 106 12.29 -0.63 -11.01
C TRP A 106 11.35 -1.37 -11.94
N THR A 107 10.30 -1.93 -11.36
CA THR A 107 9.17 -2.50 -12.08
C THR A 107 7.88 -1.92 -11.53
N SER A 108 6.87 -1.81 -12.37
CA SER A 108 5.50 -1.52 -11.94
C SER A 108 4.53 -2.35 -12.76
N ALA A 109 3.42 -2.75 -12.17
CA ALA A 109 2.35 -3.39 -12.90
C ALA A 109 0.99 -2.96 -12.37
N THR A 110 0.03 -2.82 -13.28
CA THR A 110 -1.38 -2.58 -12.98
C THR A 110 -2.22 -3.61 -13.71
N GLU A 111 -3.10 -4.27 -12.98
CA GLU A 111 -4.06 -5.24 -13.50
C GLU A 111 -5.49 -4.72 -13.35
N LEU A 112 -6.24 -4.83 -14.44
CA LEU A 112 -7.65 -4.45 -14.53
C LEU A 112 -8.47 -5.68 -14.92
N ALA A 113 -9.68 -5.80 -14.38
CA ALA A 113 -10.71 -6.69 -14.91
C ALA A 113 -11.66 -5.89 -15.81
N PHE A 114 -12.30 -6.53 -16.80
CA PHE A 114 -13.24 -5.84 -17.70
C PHE A 114 -14.71 -5.90 -17.25
N SER A 115 -15.09 -6.92 -16.47
CA SER A 115 -16.46 -7.08 -15.97
C SER A 115 -16.51 -7.41 -14.47
N PRO A 116 -17.00 -6.47 -13.62
CA PRO A 116 -17.09 -5.04 -13.92
C PRO A 116 -15.69 -4.44 -14.12
N LEU A 117 -15.59 -3.37 -14.93
CA LEU A 117 -14.34 -2.68 -15.19
C LEU A 117 -13.80 -2.05 -13.90
N ARG A 118 -12.66 -2.54 -13.41
CA ARG A 118 -12.03 -2.06 -12.18
C ARG A 118 -10.55 -2.43 -12.13
N VAL A 119 -9.79 -1.71 -11.30
CA VAL A 119 -8.44 -2.13 -10.90
C VAL A 119 -8.55 -3.33 -9.96
N VAL A 120 -7.81 -4.39 -10.25
CA VAL A 120 -7.74 -5.61 -9.43
C VAL A 120 -6.51 -5.58 -8.55
N SER A 121 -5.35 -5.28 -9.14
CA SER A 121 -4.08 -5.29 -8.41
C SER A 121 -3.08 -4.27 -8.98
N GLU A 122 -2.18 -3.83 -8.11
CA GLU A 122 -1.02 -3.01 -8.46
C GLU A 122 0.21 -3.58 -7.75
N SER A 123 1.37 -3.51 -8.40
CA SER A 123 2.63 -3.90 -7.79
C SER A 123 3.76 -3.02 -8.28
N GLU A 124 4.73 -2.78 -7.41
CA GLU A 124 5.94 -2.02 -7.71
C GLU A 124 7.14 -2.74 -7.08
N SER A 125 8.28 -2.74 -7.77
CA SER A 125 9.55 -3.19 -7.22
C SER A 125 10.61 -2.14 -7.52
N ASN A 126 11.51 -1.88 -6.58
CA ASN A 126 12.71 -1.07 -6.76
C ASN A 126 13.88 -1.87 -6.21
N PHE A 127 14.92 -2.07 -7.00
CA PHE A 127 16.07 -2.87 -6.57
C PHE A 127 17.38 -2.39 -7.19
N ASN A 128 18.50 -2.67 -6.52
CA ASN A 128 19.81 -2.47 -7.10
C ASN A 128 20.28 -3.73 -7.83
N ALA A 129 20.51 -3.64 -9.14
CA ALA A 129 20.93 -4.78 -9.97
C ALA A 129 22.36 -5.26 -9.71
N THR A 130 23.17 -4.47 -8.97
CA THR A 130 24.58 -4.76 -8.69
C THR A 130 24.89 -4.97 -7.21
N MET A 131 23.93 -4.73 -6.32
CA MET A 131 24.09 -4.86 -4.88
C MET A 131 22.89 -5.62 -4.28
N PRO A 132 23.08 -6.86 -3.82
CA PRO A 132 22.08 -7.61 -3.08
C PRO A 132 21.65 -6.88 -1.81
N GLY A 133 20.43 -7.15 -1.32
CA GLY A 133 19.95 -6.55 -0.06
C GLY A 133 19.54 -5.08 -0.18
N PHE A 134 19.18 -4.66 -1.38
CA PHE A 134 18.59 -3.35 -1.66
C PHE A 134 17.37 -3.50 -2.56
N THR A 135 16.43 -4.35 -2.15
CA THR A 135 15.20 -4.63 -2.88
C THR A 135 14.01 -4.18 -2.04
N LYS A 136 13.06 -3.50 -2.67
CA LYS A 136 11.77 -3.14 -2.08
C LYS A 136 10.67 -3.46 -3.07
N GLU A 137 9.81 -4.39 -2.69
CA GLU A 137 8.64 -4.78 -3.44
C GLU A 137 7.39 -4.42 -2.65
N SER A 138 6.39 -3.89 -3.36
CA SER A 138 5.08 -3.65 -2.79
C SER A 138 4.00 -4.12 -3.75
N SER A 139 2.91 -4.62 -3.20
CA SER A 139 1.72 -4.97 -3.96
C SER A 139 0.47 -4.60 -3.20
N TRP A 140 -0.59 -4.32 -3.95
CA TRP A 140 -1.91 -4.02 -3.42
C TRP A 140 -2.96 -4.75 -4.23
N ASN A 141 -3.86 -5.45 -3.56
CA ASN A 141 -5.03 -6.08 -4.16
C ASN A 141 -6.28 -5.28 -3.77
N TRP A 142 -6.96 -4.73 -4.76
CA TRP A 142 -8.12 -3.86 -4.57
C TRP A 142 -9.41 -4.59 -4.21
N ASP A 143 -9.55 -5.85 -4.65
CA ASP A 143 -10.74 -6.67 -4.35
C ASP A 143 -10.79 -7.08 -2.87
N THR A 144 -9.62 -7.40 -2.30
CA THR A 144 -9.47 -7.75 -0.88
C THR A 144 -9.09 -6.56 -0.01
N PHE A 145 -8.67 -5.46 -0.63
CA PHE A 145 -8.14 -4.26 0.01
C PHE A 145 -6.97 -4.59 0.96
N ARG A 146 -6.01 -5.36 0.46
CA ARG A 146 -4.83 -5.81 1.21
C ARG A 146 -3.56 -5.50 0.45
N GLY A 147 -2.54 -5.10 1.20
CA GLY A 147 -1.21 -4.86 0.68
C GLY A 147 -0.19 -5.82 1.29
N LYS A 148 0.89 -6.05 0.55
CA LYS A 148 2.10 -6.69 1.03
C LYS A 148 3.30 -5.83 0.64
N GLN A 149 4.23 -5.66 1.56
CA GLN A 149 5.56 -5.12 1.29
C GLN A 149 6.60 -6.18 1.66
N VAL A 150 7.60 -6.32 0.80
CA VAL A 150 8.76 -7.18 1.01
C VAL A 150 10.00 -6.33 0.76
N ASP A 151 10.88 -6.28 1.76
CA ASP A 151 12.15 -5.60 1.65
C ASP A 151 13.27 -6.64 1.83
N GLU A 152 14.25 -6.65 0.93
CA GLU A 152 15.53 -7.30 1.17
C GLU A 152 16.50 -6.21 1.58
N VAL A 153 16.98 -6.29 2.82
CA VAL A 153 17.80 -5.25 3.44
C VAL A 153 19.17 -5.82 3.80
N ALA A 154 20.23 -5.13 3.44
CA ALA A 154 21.60 -5.49 3.79
C ALA A 154 21.79 -5.54 5.32
N LYS A 155 22.74 -6.35 5.79
CA LYS A 155 23.15 -6.33 7.21
C LYS A 155 23.99 -5.08 7.49
N CYS A 156 23.97 -4.61 8.73
CA CYS A 156 24.89 -3.56 9.14
C CYS A 156 26.29 -4.15 9.45
N ARG A 157 27.32 -3.43 9.02
CA ARG A 157 28.69 -3.57 9.52
C ARG A 157 28.80 -3.06 10.96
N PRO A 158 29.90 -3.36 11.68
CA PRO A 158 30.10 -2.86 13.04
C PRO A 158 30.09 -1.33 13.17
N ASP A 159 30.40 -0.61 12.10
CA ASP A 159 30.35 0.86 12.05
C ASP A 159 28.95 1.44 11.74
N GLY A 160 27.95 0.57 11.54
CA GLY A 160 26.58 0.93 11.23
C GLY A 160 26.29 1.15 9.74
N SER A 161 27.28 1.03 8.86
CA SER A 161 27.07 1.11 7.41
C SER A 161 26.49 -0.19 6.83
N PRO A 162 25.76 -0.17 5.71
CA PRO A 162 25.34 -1.39 5.03
C PRO A 162 26.53 -2.23 4.55
N ASP A 163 26.46 -3.54 4.77
CA ASP A 163 27.45 -4.49 4.28
C ASP A 163 27.16 -4.91 2.83
N ILE A 164 27.49 -4.02 1.90
CA ILE A 164 27.22 -4.19 0.45
C ILE A 164 28.00 -5.34 -0.20
N ASP A 165 29.06 -5.81 0.47
CA ASP A 165 29.91 -6.91 0.00
C ASP A 165 29.37 -8.28 0.46
N SER A 166 28.37 -8.28 1.34
CA SER A 166 27.72 -9.50 1.81
C SER A 166 26.68 -9.98 0.80
N GLU A 167 26.72 -11.27 0.48
CA GLU A 167 25.61 -11.93 -0.23
C GLU A 167 24.41 -12.20 0.68
N GLU A 168 24.55 -11.99 2.00
CA GLU A 168 23.49 -12.21 2.97
C GLU A 168 22.64 -10.95 3.13
N SER A 169 21.41 -10.99 2.60
CA SER A 169 20.36 -10.02 2.90
C SER A 169 19.41 -10.56 3.98
N VAL A 170 18.66 -9.65 4.59
CA VAL A 170 17.57 -10.00 5.49
C VAL A 170 16.26 -9.71 4.77
N HIS A 171 15.45 -10.76 4.60
CA HIS A 171 14.09 -10.66 4.10
C HIS A 171 13.17 -10.15 5.20
N ILE A 172 12.47 -9.05 4.92
CA ILE A 172 11.53 -8.42 5.83
C ILE A 172 10.17 -8.33 5.14
N GLU A 173 9.14 -8.85 5.80
CA GLU A 173 7.77 -8.70 5.33
C GLU A 173 6.95 -7.76 6.21
N SER A 174 6.08 -6.98 5.59
CA SER A 174 5.08 -6.19 6.28
C SER A 174 3.77 -6.02 5.51
N SER A 175 2.73 -5.66 6.25
CA SER A 175 1.40 -5.34 5.73
C SER A 175 1.18 -3.83 5.93
N PRO A 176 1.34 -3.00 4.90
CA PRO A 176 1.30 -1.55 5.03
C PRO A 176 -0.07 -1.06 5.52
N VAL A 177 -0.07 -0.05 6.39
CA VAL A 177 -1.29 0.52 6.97
C VAL A 177 -1.97 1.43 5.93
N PRO A 178 -3.21 1.14 5.50
CA PRO A 178 -3.90 1.96 4.52
C PRO A 178 -4.22 3.34 5.10
N VAL A 179 -3.88 4.38 4.35
CA VAL A 179 -4.28 5.77 4.62
C VAL A 179 -5.32 6.17 3.59
N VAL A 180 -6.57 6.27 4.03
CA VAL A 180 -7.74 6.46 3.15
C VAL A 180 -8.55 7.68 3.54
N LEU A 181 -9.45 8.10 2.66
CA LEU A 181 -10.50 9.05 3.04
C LEU A 181 -11.56 8.34 3.90
N LEU A 182 -11.88 8.93 5.05
CA LEU A 182 -12.94 8.49 5.95
C LEU A 182 -14.01 9.58 6.08
N SER A 183 -15.28 9.18 6.14
CA SER A 183 -16.38 10.13 6.33
C SER A 183 -16.30 10.87 7.66
N ASP A 184 -16.75 12.12 7.70
CA ASP A 184 -16.78 12.91 8.93
C ASP A 184 -17.67 12.27 10.01
N ALA A 185 -18.75 11.58 9.62
CA ALA A 185 -19.60 10.85 10.54
C ALA A 185 -18.83 9.75 11.29
N PHE A 186 -17.97 9.00 10.59
CA PHE A 186 -17.10 8.01 11.22
C PHE A 186 -16.09 8.70 12.15
N ARG A 187 -15.39 9.73 11.66
CA ARG A 187 -14.31 10.43 12.38
C ARG A 187 -14.80 11.16 13.64
N ASN A 188 -16.03 11.68 13.61
CA ASN A 188 -16.64 12.47 14.69
C ASN A 188 -17.49 11.63 15.66
N GLY A 189 -17.35 10.30 15.65
CA GLY A 189 -17.93 9.44 16.68
C GLY A 189 -18.34 8.05 16.22
N GLY A 190 -18.60 7.86 14.92
CA GLY A 190 -19.01 6.56 14.37
C GLY A 190 -17.99 5.44 14.62
N TRP A 191 -16.70 5.76 14.69
CA TRP A 191 -15.63 4.81 15.00
C TRP A 191 -15.82 4.06 16.33
N LYS A 192 -16.59 4.60 17.29
CA LYS A 192 -16.82 3.96 18.59
C LYS A 192 -17.63 2.67 18.47
N THR A 193 -18.50 2.59 17.45
CA THR A 193 -19.46 1.49 17.26
C THR A 193 -19.30 0.77 15.91
N THR A 194 -18.55 1.35 14.97
CA THR A 194 -18.33 0.76 13.63
C THR A 194 -17.05 -0.08 13.60
N SER A 195 -17.14 -1.30 13.09
CA SER A 195 -15.95 -2.14 12.89
C SER A 195 -15.08 -1.60 11.75
N LEU A 196 -13.75 -1.72 11.88
CA LEU A 196 -12.83 -1.30 10.82
C LEU A 196 -12.89 -2.17 9.55
N GLY A 197 -13.48 -3.37 9.65
CA GLY A 197 -13.89 -4.19 8.51
C GLY A 197 -12.81 -4.48 7.48
N ALA A 198 -13.21 -4.48 6.21
CA ALA A 198 -12.31 -4.79 5.09
C ALA A 198 -11.33 -3.64 4.79
N CYS A 199 -11.56 -2.44 5.32
CA CYS A 199 -10.69 -1.29 5.10
C CYS A 199 -9.40 -1.29 5.93
N SER A 200 -9.34 -2.04 7.03
CA SER A 200 -8.16 -2.10 7.89
C SER A 200 -7.17 -3.18 7.50
N VAL A 201 -5.91 -2.96 7.84
CA VAL A 201 -4.88 -4.00 7.84
C VAL A 201 -4.91 -4.78 9.16
N PRO A 202 -4.95 -6.13 9.13
CA PRO A 202 -4.81 -6.92 10.35
C PRO A 202 -3.33 -7.08 10.73
N ALA A 203 -3.06 -7.22 12.04
CA ALA A 203 -1.77 -7.70 12.53
C ALA A 203 -1.63 -9.19 12.24
N SER A 204 -0.84 -9.54 11.23
CA SER A 204 -0.67 -10.92 10.74
C SER A 204 0.64 -11.58 11.19
N PHE A 205 1.49 -10.88 11.92
CA PHE A 205 2.81 -11.35 12.33
C PHE A 205 2.86 -11.56 13.84
N VAL A 206 3.30 -12.74 14.28
CA VAL A 206 3.61 -12.99 15.69
C VAL A 206 5.10 -12.75 15.89
N THR A 207 5.48 -11.64 16.51
CA THR A 207 6.89 -11.23 16.67
C THR A 207 7.51 -11.69 17.99
N PHE A 208 6.67 -12.12 18.93
CA PHE A 208 7.08 -12.74 20.18
C PHE A 208 6.00 -13.72 20.65
N GLY A 209 6.41 -14.80 21.31
CA GLY A 209 5.49 -15.76 21.91
C GLY A 209 4.73 -16.60 20.88
N LYS A 210 3.50 -17.02 21.24
CA LYS A 210 2.62 -17.85 20.40
C LYS A 210 1.17 -17.51 20.66
N GLN A 211 0.35 -17.50 19.60
CA GLN A 211 -1.10 -17.43 19.72
C GLN A 211 -1.70 -18.83 19.90
N SER A 212 -2.72 -18.94 20.73
CA SER A 212 -3.49 -20.16 20.95
C SER A 212 -4.52 -20.42 19.83
N GLY A 213 -4.80 -19.44 18.98
CA GLY A 213 -5.69 -19.56 17.83
C GLY A 213 -6.15 -18.20 17.28
N LYS A 214 -7.04 -18.21 16.29
CA LYS A 214 -7.57 -16.99 15.65
C LYS A 214 -8.48 -16.15 16.55
N ASN A 215 -8.98 -16.74 17.63
CA ASN A 215 -9.88 -16.09 18.58
C ASN A 215 -9.17 -15.69 19.89
N ASP A 216 -7.86 -15.88 19.96
CA ASP A 216 -7.00 -15.54 21.10
C ASP A 216 -6.91 -14.01 21.19
N ALA A 217 -6.16 -13.40 20.27
CA ALA A 217 -6.07 -11.96 20.14
C ALA A 217 -6.03 -11.52 18.67
N SER A 218 -6.50 -10.31 18.40
CA SER A 218 -6.40 -9.69 17.09
C SER A 218 -6.29 -8.17 17.18
N LEU A 219 -5.59 -7.59 16.21
CA LEU A 219 -5.45 -6.16 16.03
C LEU A 219 -5.73 -5.81 14.57
N SER A 220 -6.44 -4.72 14.34
CA SER A 220 -6.66 -4.13 13.03
C SER A 220 -6.40 -2.62 13.07
N ALA A 221 -5.84 -2.08 11.99
CA ALA A 221 -5.45 -0.67 11.91
C ALA A 221 -5.85 -0.02 10.57
N ILE A 222 -6.23 1.25 10.62
CA ILE A 222 -6.47 2.11 9.46
C ILE A 222 -6.16 3.55 9.81
N ALA A 223 -5.69 4.35 8.86
CA ALA A 223 -5.37 5.75 9.08
C ALA A 223 -6.08 6.68 8.08
N THR A 224 -6.16 7.96 8.44
CA THR A 224 -6.55 9.04 7.53
C THR A 224 -5.70 10.28 7.79
N PHE A 225 -5.13 10.84 6.71
CA PHE A 225 -4.23 12.00 6.76
C PHE A 225 -4.91 13.21 6.08
N PRO A 226 -5.80 13.92 6.78
CA PRO A 226 -6.39 15.15 6.27
C PRO A 226 -5.33 16.25 6.10
N GLU A 227 -5.43 17.06 5.04
CA GLU A 227 -4.42 18.08 4.67
C GLU A 227 -4.29 19.19 5.72
N LYS A 228 -5.40 19.53 6.37
CA LYS A 228 -5.51 20.68 7.28
C LYS A 228 -5.81 20.27 8.72
N ALA A 229 -5.65 19.00 9.05
CA ALA A 229 -5.90 18.49 10.39
C ALA A 229 -4.83 17.47 10.81
N ALA A 230 -4.85 17.10 12.09
CA ALA A 230 -3.95 16.08 12.60
C ALA A 230 -4.19 14.75 11.86
N ARG A 231 -3.12 13.96 11.71
CA ARG A 231 -3.22 12.59 11.22
C ARG A 231 -3.92 11.75 12.26
N GLU A 232 -4.84 10.90 11.82
CA GLU A 232 -5.65 10.06 12.70
C GLU A 232 -5.36 8.58 12.39
N LEU A 233 -5.11 7.80 13.44
CA LEU A 233 -4.97 6.35 13.40
C LEU A 233 -6.12 5.73 14.21
N TYR A 234 -6.82 4.78 13.61
CA TYR A 234 -7.91 4.04 14.22
C TYR A 234 -7.49 2.59 14.39
N LEU A 235 -7.71 2.07 15.60
CA LEU A 235 -7.33 0.71 15.99
C LEU A 235 -8.55 -0.04 16.52
N GLU A 236 -8.64 -1.32 16.19
CA GLU A 236 -9.61 -2.26 16.76
C GLU A 236 -8.84 -3.46 17.33
N VAL A 237 -9.00 -3.71 18.62
CA VAL A 237 -8.39 -4.82 19.35
C VAL A 237 -9.48 -5.73 19.88
N ARG A 238 -9.28 -7.04 19.71
CA ARG A 238 -10.07 -8.09 20.37
C ARG A 238 -9.12 -9.03 21.08
N ASP A 239 -9.54 -9.47 22.24
CA ASP A 239 -8.78 -10.38 23.10
C ASP A 239 -9.77 -11.27 23.84
N ASP A 240 -9.42 -12.52 24.08
CA ASP A 240 -10.21 -13.44 24.88
C ASP A 240 -10.13 -13.13 26.37
N ALA A 241 -9.05 -12.48 26.83
CA ALA A 241 -8.85 -12.12 28.22
C ALA A 241 -8.08 -10.80 28.42
N PHE A 242 -8.80 -9.67 28.47
CA PHE A 242 -8.15 -8.39 28.71
C PHE A 242 -7.53 -8.24 30.12
N VAL A 243 -6.24 -7.96 30.19
CA VAL A 243 -5.51 -7.54 31.40
C VAL A 243 -5.15 -6.07 31.33
N THR A 244 -5.86 -5.23 32.09
CA THR A 244 -5.70 -3.76 32.04
C THR A 244 -4.69 -3.20 33.04
N GLU A 245 -4.26 -3.98 34.03
CA GLU A 245 -3.37 -3.54 35.09
C GLU A 245 -2.27 -4.56 35.37
N ALA A 246 -1.03 -4.08 35.53
CA ALA A 246 0.12 -4.88 35.90
C ALA A 246 1.19 -4.02 36.57
N THR A 247 2.23 -4.65 37.11
CA THR A 247 3.34 -3.94 37.79
C THR A 247 4.15 -3.04 36.85
N LYS A 248 4.12 -3.31 35.55
CA LYS A 248 4.68 -2.48 34.47
C LYS A 248 3.67 -2.48 33.33
N TRP A 249 3.58 -1.36 32.59
CA TRP A 249 2.64 -1.26 31.47
C TRP A 249 2.91 -2.33 30.40
N THR A 250 4.17 -2.72 30.20
CA THR A 250 4.57 -3.77 29.25
C THR A 250 4.08 -5.17 29.64
N LEU A 251 3.57 -5.35 30.86
CA LEU A 251 3.04 -6.63 31.35
C LEU A 251 1.52 -6.66 31.38
N ALA A 252 0.84 -5.55 31.05
CA ALA A 252 -0.59 -5.51 30.81
C ALA A 252 -0.83 -5.46 29.29
N ASP A 253 -2.07 -5.65 28.86
CA ASP A 253 -2.44 -5.49 27.46
C ASP A 253 -2.33 -4.03 27.03
N HIS A 254 -1.76 -3.84 25.85
CA HIS A 254 -1.55 -2.52 25.27
C HIS A 254 -1.26 -2.61 23.78
N VAL A 255 -1.40 -1.48 23.10
CA VAL A 255 -0.88 -1.31 21.74
C VAL A 255 0.46 -0.59 21.81
N GLU A 256 1.49 -1.13 21.16
CA GLU A 256 2.72 -0.38 20.89
C GLU A 256 2.65 0.30 19.52
N LEU A 257 3.04 1.58 19.49
CA LEU A 257 3.17 2.36 18.27
C LEU A 257 4.64 2.78 18.10
N TRP A 258 5.21 2.42 16.97
CA TRP A 258 6.58 2.72 16.58
C TRP A 258 6.57 3.67 15.39
N PHE A 259 7.39 4.72 15.42
CA PHE A 259 7.52 5.67 14.31
C PHE A 259 9.00 5.94 14.03
N ALA A 260 9.36 6.01 12.76
CA ALA A 260 10.70 6.39 12.34
C ALA A 260 10.64 7.18 11.03
N SER A 261 11.62 8.07 10.85
CA SER A 261 11.92 8.65 9.55
C SER A 261 12.81 7.68 8.77
N SER A 262 12.67 7.70 7.45
CA SER A 262 13.63 7.04 6.59
C SER A 262 14.85 7.94 6.42
N ALA A 263 16.05 7.37 6.58
CA ALA A 263 17.27 8.05 6.16
C ALA A 263 17.48 7.94 4.64
N GLY A 264 16.80 6.97 4.00
CA GLY A 264 16.87 6.66 2.58
C GLY A 264 17.28 5.22 2.34
N ALA A 265 17.07 4.70 1.12
CA ALA A 265 17.34 3.31 0.78
C ALA A 265 18.80 2.86 0.95
N TRP A 266 19.74 3.80 1.10
CA TRP A 266 21.16 3.54 1.26
C TRP A 266 21.64 3.60 2.71
N ASP A 267 20.87 4.23 3.58
CA ASP A 267 21.32 4.57 4.94
C ASP A 267 20.74 3.59 5.98
N GLU A 268 19.90 2.65 5.53
CA GLU A 268 19.20 1.70 6.37
C GLU A 268 19.66 0.27 6.10
N CYS A 269 20.17 -0.37 7.14
CA CYS A 269 20.54 -1.77 7.15
C CYS A 269 19.90 -2.45 8.37
N VAL A 270 19.80 -3.79 8.37
CA VAL A 270 19.25 -4.50 9.52
C VAL A 270 20.23 -4.42 10.69
N GLY A 271 19.82 -3.70 11.72
CA GLY A 271 20.67 -3.28 12.83
C GLY A 271 20.61 -1.77 13.08
N THR A 272 20.11 -0.98 12.12
CA THR A 272 19.84 0.46 12.31
C THR A 272 18.81 0.63 13.43
N ARG A 273 19.32 0.98 14.61
CA ARG A 273 18.50 1.29 15.78
C ARG A 273 17.98 2.70 15.68
N GLY A 274 16.67 2.88 15.84
CA GLY A 274 16.09 4.20 15.76
C GLY A 274 14.58 4.21 15.98
N GLY A 275 14.00 5.38 15.68
CA GLY A 275 12.59 5.65 15.89
C GLY A 275 12.23 5.92 17.35
N VAL A 276 10.93 6.07 17.57
CA VAL A 276 10.32 6.31 18.87
C VAL A 276 9.18 5.32 19.11
N GLN A 277 9.01 4.90 20.36
CA GLN A 277 7.99 3.94 20.78
C GLN A 277 7.06 4.57 21.81
N PHE A 278 5.77 4.30 21.65
CA PHE A 278 4.73 4.59 22.62
C PHE A 278 4.01 3.30 22.98
N GLY A 279 3.66 3.12 24.25
CA GLY A 279 2.71 2.11 24.72
C GLY A 279 1.37 2.75 25.05
N VAL A 280 0.30 2.34 24.39
CA VAL A 280 -1.07 2.83 24.61
C VAL A 280 -1.85 1.76 25.37
N SER A 281 -2.10 2.01 26.65
CA SER A 281 -2.91 1.15 27.49
C SER A 281 -4.37 1.14 27.02
N LEU A 282 -5.12 0.09 27.39
CA LEU A 282 -6.51 -0.08 26.95
C LEU A 282 -7.48 0.98 27.51
N ASP A 283 -7.05 1.86 28.41
CA ASP A 283 -7.80 3.02 28.91
C ASP A 283 -7.42 4.32 28.17
N GLY A 284 -6.48 4.26 27.22
CA GLY A 284 -5.99 5.40 26.44
C GLY A 284 -4.77 6.08 27.04
N LYS A 285 -4.24 5.60 28.18
CA LYS A 285 -3.02 6.16 28.76
C LYS A 285 -1.82 5.90 27.85
N VAL A 286 -1.08 6.96 27.54
CA VAL A 286 0.16 6.92 26.77
C VAL A 286 1.35 6.73 27.72
N ASN A 287 2.15 5.71 27.46
CA ASN A 287 3.39 5.40 28.14
C ASN A 287 4.55 5.63 27.17
N VAL A 288 5.58 6.35 27.62
CA VAL A 288 6.78 6.61 26.81
C VAL A 288 7.67 5.37 26.84
N GLY A 289 8.06 4.88 25.66
CA GLY A 289 8.94 3.73 25.48
C GLY A 289 10.33 4.14 24.97
N PHE A 290 10.88 3.33 24.06
CA PHE A 290 12.14 3.60 23.37
C PHE A 290 12.18 4.97 22.68
N GLY A 291 13.36 5.61 22.69
CA GLY A 291 13.59 6.90 22.01
C GLY A 291 13.08 8.12 22.77
N GLU A 292 12.56 7.94 23.99
CA GLU A 292 12.05 9.01 24.88
C GLU A 292 11.15 10.05 24.17
N PRO A 293 10.15 9.63 23.38
CA PRO A 293 9.31 10.60 22.69
C PRO A 293 8.52 11.51 23.63
N ASN A 294 8.14 12.67 23.11
CA ASN A 294 7.16 13.53 23.77
C ASN A 294 5.79 12.83 23.81
N ALA A 295 5.32 12.47 25.01
CA ALA A 295 4.01 11.84 25.22
C ALA A 295 2.85 12.65 24.60
N SER A 296 2.96 13.98 24.52
CA SER A 296 1.94 14.87 23.94
C SER A 296 1.85 14.76 22.41
N ALA A 297 2.77 14.02 21.77
CA ALA A 297 2.68 13.71 20.35
C ALA A 297 1.48 12.80 20.03
N LEU A 298 0.95 12.10 21.04
CA LEU A 298 -0.24 11.26 20.94
C LEU A 298 -1.37 11.79 21.84
N SER A 299 -2.58 11.81 21.29
CA SER A 299 -3.82 11.92 22.06
C SER A 299 -4.71 10.75 21.71
N VAL A 300 -5.24 10.06 22.72
CA VAL A 300 -5.97 8.80 22.53
C VAL A 300 -7.36 8.91 23.15
N GLU A 301 -8.37 8.62 22.34
CA GLU A 301 -9.71 8.30 22.82
C GLU A 301 -9.95 6.80 22.72
N VAL A 302 -10.63 6.23 23.72
CA VAL A 302 -10.99 4.80 23.73
C VAL A 302 -12.51 4.61 23.81
N ALA A 303 -13.00 3.62 23.09
CA ALA A 303 -14.35 3.09 23.22
C ALA A 303 -14.30 1.57 23.42
N ARG A 304 -15.16 1.05 24.29
CA ARG A 304 -15.26 -0.37 24.59
C ARG A 304 -16.70 -0.85 24.41
N ALA A 305 -16.89 -1.89 23.62
CA ALA A 305 -18.18 -2.54 23.42
C ALA A 305 -17.98 -3.97 22.91
N ASP A 306 -18.82 -4.90 23.37
CA ASP A 306 -18.91 -6.27 22.85
C ASP A 306 -17.58 -7.03 22.77
N GLY A 307 -16.74 -6.91 23.81
CA GLY A 307 -15.42 -7.56 23.86
C GLY A 307 -14.38 -6.94 22.90
N VAL A 308 -14.63 -5.73 22.41
CA VAL A 308 -13.75 -4.98 21.51
C VAL A 308 -13.29 -3.70 22.17
N VAL A 309 -11.99 -3.41 22.07
CA VAL A 309 -11.41 -2.10 22.41
C VAL A 309 -11.09 -1.38 21.11
N ARG A 310 -11.66 -0.19 20.93
CA ARG A 310 -11.38 0.70 19.80
C ARG A 310 -10.64 1.93 20.27
N MET A 311 -9.66 2.36 19.50
CA MET A 311 -8.87 3.55 19.81
C MET A 311 -8.88 4.51 18.62
N LYS A 312 -9.05 5.80 18.90
CA LYS A 312 -8.73 6.89 17.97
C LYS A 312 -7.49 7.59 18.50
N VAL A 313 -6.43 7.59 17.70
CA VAL A 313 -5.13 8.16 18.06
C VAL A 313 -4.84 9.35 17.14
N LEU A 314 -4.68 10.54 17.71
CA LEU A 314 -4.20 11.73 17.00
C LEU A 314 -2.68 11.76 17.02
N LEU A 315 -2.05 11.89 15.84
CA LEU A 315 -0.60 11.87 15.66
C LEU A 315 -0.08 13.29 15.35
N THR A 316 0.67 13.88 16.27
CA THR A 316 1.19 15.26 16.17
C THR A 316 2.71 15.29 16.14
N GLY A 317 3.30 15.85 15.09
CA GLY A 317 4.76 16.06 15.01
C GLY A 317 5.61 14.78 14.90
N LEU A 318 5.00 13.63 14.62
CA LEU A 318 5.70 12.36 14.44
C LEU A 318 6.21 12.16 13.00
N PRO A 319 7.26 11.34 12.78
CA PRO A 319 7.62 10.89 11.44
C PRO A 319 6.45 10.24 10.67
N ASP A 320 6.54 10.19 9.34
CA ASP A 320 5.48 9.65 8.47
C ASP A 320 5.99 8.71 7.37
N ASP A 321 7.22 8.22 7.51
CA ASP A 321 7.84 7.25 6.60
C ASP A 321 7.49 5.82 7.03
N PHE A 322 7.78 5.49 8.29
CA PHE A 322 7.56 4.15 8.85
C PHE A 322 6.62 4.15 10.04
N VAL A 323 5.86 3.06 10.18
CA VAL A 323 5.00 2.78 11.32
C VAL A 323 5.04 1.30 11.69
N GLY A 324 5.29 1.01 12.96
CA GLY A 324 5.05 -0.31 13.54
C GLY A 324 3.82 -0.23 14.45
N ILE A 325 2.88 -1.15 14.28
CA ILE A 325 1.72 -1.27 15.17
C ILE A 325 1.73 -2.69 15.72
N VAL A 326 1.80 -2.81 17.03
CA VAL A 326 1.88 -4.08 17.74
C VAL A 326 0.81 -4.11 18.80
N TYR A 327 0.09 -5.21 18.95
CA TYR A 327 -0.70 -5.49 20.13
C TYR A 327 0.04 -6.48 21.02
N SER A 328 0.18 -6.15 22.30
CA SER A 328 0.73 -7.03 23.33
C SER A 328 -0.41 -7.66 24.10
N ASP A 329 -0.50 -8.99 23.98
CA ASP A 329 -1.43 -9.86 24.71
C ASP A 329 -0.72 -10.41 25.95
N SER A 330 -1.32 -10.18 27.11
CA SER A 330 -0.99 -10.77 28.40
C SER A 330 -2.23 -11.34 29.07
N ASP A 331 -2.31 -12.66 29.20
CA ASP A 331 -3.40 -13.31 29.97
C ASP A 331 -3.30 -13.17 31.50
N ASP A 332 -2.11 -12.90 32.04
CA ASP A 332 -1.84 -13.07 33.49
C ASP A 332 -1.24 -11.85 34.21
N GLY A 333 -0.95 -10.77 33.48
CA GLY A 333 -0.35 -9.54 34.05
C GLY A 333 1.09 -9.72 34.55
N LYS A 334 1.72 -10.88 34.29
CA LYS A 334 3.05 -11.25 34.77
C LYS A 334 4.04 -11.40 33.62
N LYS A 335 3.58 -11.89 32.47
CA LYS A 335 4.38 -12.06 31.26
C LYS A 335 3.58 -11.65 30.03
N GLN A 336 4.30 -11.20 29.01
CA GLN A 336 3.76 -11.10 27.67
C GLN A 336 3.58 -12.53 27.12
N LYS A 337 2.39 -12.83 26.60
CA LYS A 337 2.08 -14.11 25.95
C LYS A 337 2.40 -14.07 24.47
N ALA A 338 1.96 -13.01 23.79
CA ALA A 338 2.20 -12.82 22.36
C ALA A 338 2.32 -11.33 22.00
N LEU A 339 3.06 -11.05 20.92
CA LEU A 339 3.08 -9.74 20.25
C LEU A 339 2.58 -9.92 18.82
N LEU A 340 1.48 -9.25 18.49
CA LEU A 340 0.86 -9.28 17.16
C LEU A 340 1.14 -7.99 16.43
N ALA A 341 1.84 -8.04 15.30
CA ALA A 341 2.29 -6.87 14.58
C ALA A 341 1.78 -6.81 13.14
N THR A 342 1.75 -5.60 12.58
CA THR A 342 1.52 -5.37 11.14
C THR A 342 2.78 -5.64 10.28
N SER A 343 3.91 -5.98 10.90
CA SER A 343 5.16 -6.32 10.23
C SER A 343 5.97 -7.37 11.01
N GLN A 344 7.07 -7.85 10.45
CA GLN A 344 8.08 -8.63 11.18
C GLN A 344 8.91 -7.78 12.15
N LEU A 345 8.24 -6.91 12.90
CA LEU A 345 8.85 -5.92 13.79
C LEU A 345 9.85 -6.56 14.76
N LYS A 346 11.05 -5.98 14.79
CA LYS A 346 12.08 -6.23 15.80
C LYS A 346 12.32 -4.95 16.58
N PHE A 347 12.51 -5.08 17.88
CA PHE A 347 12.64 -3.96 18.81
C PHE A 347 13.65 -2.91 18.31
N ALA A 348 13.17 -1.67 18.10
CA ALA A 348 13.93 -0.52 17.63
C ALA A 348 14.65 -0.69 16.28
N SER A 349 14.38 -1.74 15.50
CA SER A 349 15.01 -1.96 14.19
C SER A 349 14.16 -1.34 13.10
N VAL A 350 14.50 -0.12 12.66
CA VAL A 350 13.69 0.69 11.73
C VAL A 350 13.26 -0.06 10.46
N PRO A 351 14.14 -0.83 9.78
CA PRO A 351 13.74 -1.54 8.55
C PRO A 351 12.64 -2.59 8.74
N THR A 352 12.39 -3.01 9.99
CA THR A 352 11.35 -4.01 10.31
C THR A 352 9.98 -3.39 10.60
N PHE A 353 9.90 -2.07 10.64
CA PHE A 353 8.61 -1.38 10.76
C PHE A 353 7.84 -1.51 9.45
N SER A 354 6.51 -1.43 9.53
CA SER A 354 5.72 -1.33 8.32
C SER A 354 5.79 0.08 7.74
N GLY A 355 5.13 0.28 6.61
CA GLY A 355 4.92 1.59 6.01
C GLY A 355 3.45 1.98 5.98
N TRP A 356 3.21 3.16 5.44
CA TRP A 356 1.87 3.63 5.09
C TRP A 356 1.60 3.32 3.61
N LYS A 357 0.42 2.76 3.28
CA LYS A 357 -0.09 2.80 1.91
C LYS A 357 -0.97 4.03 1.77
N LYS A 358 -0.37 5.14 1.32
CA LYS A 358 -1.05 6.41 1.05
C LYS A 358 -1.74 6.34 -0.31
N PHE A 359 -3.06 6.54 -0.33
CA PHE A 359 -3.82 6.64 -1.57
C PHE A 359 -4.12 8.12 -1.90
N PRO A 360 -4.03 8.51 -3.18
CA PRO A 360 -4.71 9.71 -3.66
C PRO A 360 -6.19 9.72 -3.21
N ARG A 361 -6.68 10.90 -2.81
CA ARG A 361 -8.03 11.03 -2.22
C ARG A 361 -9.16 10.67 -3.16
N ASP A 362 -8.90 10.76 -4.45
CA ASP A 362 -9.82 10.47 -5.54
C ASP A 362 -9.84 9.00 -5.93
N ILE A 363 -8.95 8.15 -5.42
CA ILE A 363 -8.91 6.72 -5.80
C ILE A 363 -9.35 5.74 -4.69
N ALA A 364 -9.22 6.09 -3.41
CA ALA A 364 -9.62 5.21 -2.31
C ALA A 364 -10.31 5.95 -1.16
N ALA A 365 -11.52 5.51 -0.84
CA ALA A 365 -12.26 5.90 0.36
C ALA A 365 -12.80 4.67 1.09
N CYS A 366 -13.23 4.87 2.33
CA CYS A 366 -13.92 3.86 3.12
C CYS A 366 -15.20 4.45 3.72
N ASP A 367 -16.32 3.81 3.38
CA ASP A 367 -17.66 4.18 3.84
C ASP A 367 -18.20 3.12 4.80
N VAL A 368 -19.09 3.53 5.70
CA VAL A 368 -19.77 2.62 6.62
C VAL A 368 -20.90 1.92 5.88
N SER A 369 -20.87 0.58 5.88
CA SER A 369 -21.93 -0.27 5.34
C SER A 369 -22.06 -1.51 6.22
N ASP A 370 -23.29 -1.84 6.62
CA ASP A 370 -23.59 -2.98 7.49
C ASP A 370 -22.78 -3.01 8.80
N GLY A 371 -22.58 -1.83 9.41
CA GLY A 371 -21.87 -1.70 10.68
C GLY A 371 -20.34 -1.80 10.59
N ALA A 372 -19.77 -1.89 9.39
CA ALA A 372 -18.33 -1.96 9.17
C ALA A 372 -17.85 -0.98 8.08
N LEU A 373 -16.57 -0.59 8.13
CA LEU A 373 -15.94 0.10 7.02
C LEU A 373 -15.72 -0.86 5.85
N LYS A 374 -16.21 -0.46 4.67
CA LYS A 374 -16.01 -1.18 3.41
C LYS A 374 -15.26 -0.30 2.41
N PRO A 375 -14.27 -0.88 1.69
CA PRO A 375 -13.56 -0.16 0.67
C PRO A 375 -14.51 0.33 -0.40
N LYS A 376 -14.30 1.57 -0.83
CA LYS A 376 -14.96 2.17 -1.97
C LYS A 376 -13.88 2.63 -2.91
N ASN A 377 -13.73 1.90 -4.01
CA ASN A 377 -12.90 2.36 -5.11
C ASN A 377 -13.59 3.57 -5.73
N THR A 378 -12.98 4.75 -5.58
CA THR A 378 -13.52 5.99 -6.12
C THR A 378 -12.96 6.30 -7.51
N ARG A 379 -12.02 5.48 -8.01
CA ARG A 379 -11.55 5.57 -9.39
C ARG A 379 -12.71 5.29 -10.32
N VAL A 380 -13.09 6.29 -11.09
CA VAL A 380 -14.12 6.18 -12.11
C VAL A 380 -13.45 5.83 -13.43
N PHE A 381 -13.84 4.70 -14.02
CA PHE A 381 -13.57 4.46 -15.44
C PHE A 381 -14.69 5.12 -16.24
N GLU A 382 -14.30 5.96 -17.19
CA GLU A 382 -15.27 6.68 -17.99
C GLU A 382 -15.50 5.97 -19.33
N PRO A 383 -16.78 5.75 -19.70
CA PRO A 383 -18.01 5.92 -18.90
C PRO A 383 -18.40 4.75 -17.97
N LYS A 384 -19.11 5.05 -16.88
CA LYS A 384 -19.47 4.20 -15.71
C LYS A 384 -20.22 2.85 -15.93
N THR A 385 -20.38 2.35 -17.15
CA THR A 385 -21.18 1.15 -17.48
C THR A 385 -20.30 -0.10 -17.61
N ALA A 386 -20.82 -1.27 -17.21
CA ALA A 386 -20.15 -2.55 -17.44
C ALA A 386 -19.90 -2.78 -18.94
N VAL A 387 -18.71 -3.25 -19.28
CA VAL A 387 -18.21 -3.23 -20.66
C VAL A 387 -18.50 -4.52 -21.41
N ILE A 388 -18.80 -5.59 -20.66
CA ILE A 388 -19.13 -6.91 -21.17
C ILE A 388 -20.36 -7.40 -20.41
N GLU A 389 -21.48 -7.54 -21.12
CA GLU A 389 -22.69 -8.22 -20.65
C GLU A 389 -22.52 -9.74 -20.61
#